data_AF-A0A0W0RZ70-F1
#
_entry.id   AF-A0A0W0RZ70-F1
#
_cell.length_a   1.000
_cell.length_b   1.000
_cell.length_c   1.000
_cell.angle_alpha   90.00
_cell.angle_beta   90.00
_cell.angle_gamma   90.00
#
_symmetry.space_group_name_H-M   'P 1'
#
loop_
_entity.id
_entity.type
_entity.pdbx_description
1 polymer ?
#
loop_
_entity_poly.entity_id
_entity_poly.type
_entity_poly.pdbx_seq_one_letter_code
_entity_poly.pdbx_strand_id
1 'polypeptide(L)'
;MKILKKIIAFSKQLSTVAAVTLLSKSAFANDLLAKALEGDVKDSLGSGSMFWKVFILVDIILATAMAVKSKNPMVFVGVTAVAFIPAFLLKTFVF
;
A
#
# COMPACT_ATOMS: atom_id res chain seq x y z
N MET A 1 -33.75 35.73 -29.62
CA MET A 1 -33.94 34.89 -28.42
C MET A 1 -33.43 33.44 -28.52
N LYS A 2 -33.04 32.90 -29.70
CA LYS A 2 -32.58 31.49 -29.82
C LYS A 2 -31.16 31.24 -29.27
N ILE A 3 -30.25 32.19 -29.49
CA ILE A 3 -28.86 32.12 -28.99
C ILE A 3 -28.78 32.23 -27.46
N LEU A 4 -29.57 33.11 -26.85
CA LEU A 4 -29.59 33.27 -25.40
C LEU A 4 -30.05 32.00 -24.67
N LYS A 5 -31.08 31.32 -25.21
CA LYS A 5 -31.54 30.02 -24.69
C LYS A 5 -30.47 28.91 -24.81
N LYS A 6 -29.67 28.93 -25.88
CA LYS A 6 -28.59 27.96 -26.11
C LYS A 6 -27.42 28.15 -25.14
N ILE A 7 -27.08 29.40 -24.82
CA ILE A 7 -26.05 29.74 -23.83
C ILE A 7 -26.48 29.33 -22.41
N ILE A 8 -27.74 29.60 -22.04
CA ILE A 8 -28.29 29.21 -20.74
C ILE A 8 -28.34 27.68 -20.59
N ALA A 9 -28.73 26.96 -21.63
CA ALA A 9 -28.74 25.50 -21.63
C ALA A 9 -27.32 24.91 -21.46
N PHE A 10 -26.33 25.49 -22.14
CA PHE A 10 -24.93 25.06 -22.05
C PHE A 10 -24.33 25.35 -20.67
N SER A 11 -24.64 26.51 -20.08
CA SER A 11 -24.24 26.86 -18.71
C SER A 11 -24.83 25.89 -17.67
N LYS A 12 -26.10 25.49 -17.84
CA LYS A 12 -26.76 24.55 -16.94
C LYS A 12 -26.19 23.14 -17.04
N GLN A 13 -25.74 22.73 -18.22
CA GLN A 13 -25.09 21.44 -18.44
C GLN A 13 -23.64 21.43 -17.91
N LEU A 14 -22.94 22.56 -18.05
CA LEU A 14 -21.60 22.72 -17.48
C LEU A 14 -21.63 22.69 -15.94
N SER A 15 -22.64 23.31 -15.33
CA SER A 15 -22.78 23.33 -13.87
C SER A 15 -23.15 21.97 -13.28
N THR A 16 -24.00 21.18 -13.93
CA THR A 16 -24.29 19.80 -13.49
C THR A 16 -23.08 18.88 -13.66
N VAL A 17 -22.34 18.99 -14.78
CA VAL A 17 -21.11 18.21 -14.96
C VAL A 17 -20.06 18.59 -13.92
N ALA A 18 -19.88 19.88 -13.61
CA ALA A 18 -18.97 20.34 -12.57
C ALA A 18 -19.38 19.88 -11.17
N ALA A 19 -20.68 19.89 -10.86
CA ALA A 19 -21.19 19.39 -9.58
C ALA A 19 -20.94 17.88 -9.43
N VAL A 20 -21.19 17.10 -10.49
CA VAL A 20 -20.97 15.65 -10.49
C VAL A 20 -19.49 15.31 -10.41
N THR A 21 -18.59 16.03 -11.10
CA THR A 21 -17.15 15.76 -11.02
C THR A 21 -16.55 16.11 -9.66
N LEU A 22 -17.03 17.20 -9.02
CA LEU A 22 -16.61 17.57 -7.67
C LEU A 22 -17.13 16.58 -6.61
N LEU A 23 -18.37 16.11 -6.75
CA LEU A 23 -18.94 15.08 -5.87
C LEU A 23 -18.24 13.73 -6.07
N SER A 24 -17.91 13.35 -7.31
CA SER A 24 -17.11 12.14 -7.59
C SER A 24 -15.74 12.24 -6.93
N LYS A 25 -15.08 13.39 -6.95
CA LYS A 25 -13.79 13.60 -6.26
C LYS A 25 -13.91 13.44 -4.73
N SER A 26 -15.06 13.81 -4.16
CA SER A 26 -15.36 13.59 -2.74
C SER A 26 -15.76 12.14 -2.42
N ALA A 27 -16.30 11.40 -3.39
CA ALA A 27 -16.62 9.97 -3.25
C ALA A 27 -15.39 9.07 -3.47
N PHE A 28 -14.41 9.52 -4.28
CA PHE A 28 -13.03 9.04 -4.31
C PHE A 28 -12.18 9.64 -3.19
N ALA A 29 -12.78 9.98 -2.04
CA ALA A 29 -12.02 10.31 -0.85
C ALA A 29 -11.17 9.09 -0.49
N ASN A 30 -9.89 9.16 -0.86
CA ASN A 30 -8.86 8.28 -0.35
C ASN A 30 -9.06 8.16 1.16
N ASP A 31 -9.42 6.97 1.60
CA ASP A 31 -9.65 6.64 2.99
C ASP A 31 -8.49 7.21 3.82
N LEU A 32 -8.80 7.86 4.95
CA LEU A 32 -7.77 8.37 5.86
C LEU A 32 -6.80 7.25 6.27
N LEU A 33 -7.26 5.99 6.28
CA LEU A 33 -6.42 4.80 6.43
C LEU A 33 -5.49 4.58 5.23
N ALA A 34 -6.00 4.68 3.99
CA ALA A 34 -5.18 4.55 2.79
C ALA A 34 -4.13 5.67 2.70
N LYS A 35 -4.49 6.89 3.13
CA LYS A 35 -3.59 8.04 3.16
C LYS A 35 -2.57 7.99 4.31
N ALA A 36 -2.91 7.35 5.44
CA ALA A 36 -1.96 7.05 6.51
C ALA A 36 -1.01 5.91 6.13
N LEU A 37 -1.46 5.00 5.27
CA LEU A 37 -0.64 3.93 4.69
C LEU A 37 0.28 4.46 3.59
N GLU A 38 -0.15 5.47 2.82
CA GLU A 38 0.68 6.23 1.86
C GLU A 38 1.55 7.28 2.56
N GLY A 39 2.70 6.86 3.10
CA GLY A 39 3.69 7.76 3.70
C GLY A 39 4.62 7.04 4.66
N ASP A 40 4.79 7.58 5.87
CA ASP A 40 5.71 7.06 6.90
C ASP A 40 5.52 5.56 7.20
N VAL A 41 4.29 5.05 7.11
CA VAL A 41 3.99 3.62 7.32
C VAL A 41 4.49 2.76 6.16
N LYS A 42 4.33 3.22 4.91
CA LYS A 42 4.93 2.57 3.73
C LYS A 42 6.44 2.60 3.78
N ASP A 43 7.03 3.70 4.20
CA ASP A 43 8.48 3.82 4.25
C ASP A 43 9.08 3.02 5.42
N SER A 44 8.33 2.85 6.51
CA SER A 44 8.76 2.08 7.68
C SER A 44 8.47 0.58 7.57
N LEU A 45 7.35 0.18 6.98
CA LEU A 45 6.87 -1.21 6.93
C LEU A 45 6.72 -1.78 5.52
N GLY A 46 7.03 -0.99 4.48
CA GLY A 46 7.05 -1.46 3.10
C GLY A 46 8.07 -2.57 2.88
N SER A 47 7.86 -3.40 1.85
CA SER A 47 8.69 -4.58 1.58
C SER A 47 10.19 -4.28 1.40
N GLY A 48 10.55 -3.03 1.10
CA GLY A 48 11.95 -2.57 0.96
C GLY A 48 12.52 -1.85 2.19
N SER A 49 11.75 -1.69 3.27
CA SER A 49 12.13 -0.87 4.42
C SER A 49 13.30 -1.48 5.22
N MET A 50 13.97 -0.63 6.01
CA MET A 50 15.04 -1.09 6.91
C MET A 50 14.52 -2.08 7.97
N PHE A 51 13.26 -1.97 8.38
CA PHE A 51 12.67 -2.86 9.38
C PHE A 51 12.78 -4.33 8.97
N TRP A 52 12.31 -4.68 7.77
CA TRP A 52 12.35 -6.06 7.28
C TRP A 52 13.77 -6.56 7.10
N LYS A 53 14.68 -5.71 6.63
CA LYS A 53 16.10 -6.05 6.48
C LYS A 53 16.74 -6.40 7.81
N VAL A 54 16.53 -5.58 8.85
CA VAL A 54 17.06 -5.82 10.19
C VAL A 54 16.41 -7.04 10.83
N PHE A 55 15.09 -7.19 10.70
CA PHE A 55 14.35 -8.33 11.24
C PHE A 55 14.82 -9.66 10.65
N ILE A 56 14.93 -9.75 9.32
CA ILE A 56 15.43 -10.96 8.63
C ILE A 56 16.88 -11.24 9.00
N LEU A 57 17.72 -10.22 9.14
CA LEU A 57 19.12 -10.39 9.55
C LEU A 57 19.23 -11.01 10.95
N VAL A 58 18.44 -10.50 11.91
CA VAL A 58 18.39 -11.05 13.27
C VAL A 58 17.87 -12.49 13.26
N ASP A 59 16.84 -12.77 12.46
CA ASP A 59 16.27 -14.12 12.33
C ASP A 59 17.28 -15.12 11.73
N ILE A 60 18.06 -14.71 10.71
CA ILE A 60 19.15 -15.53 10.16
C ILE A 60 20.21 -15.82 11.22
N ILE A 61 20.61 -14.84 12.03
CA ILE A 61 21.62 -15.04 13.08
C ILE A 61 21.11 -16.03 14.13
N LEU A 62 19.86 -15.87 14.58
CA LEU A 62 19.22 -16.79 15.53
C LEU A 62 19.05 -18.20 14.95
N ALA A 63 18.60 -18.30 13.70
CA ALA A 63 18.48 -19.58 13.01
C ALA A 63 19.83 -20.24 12.81
N THR A 64 20.89 -19.47 12.54
CA THR A 64 22.27 -19.99 12.43
C THR A 64 22.75 -20.52 13.79
N ALA A 65 22.53 -19.77 14.87
CA ALA A 65 22.86 -20.24 16.22
C ALA A 65 22.11 -21.53 16.59
N MET A 66 20.81 -21.61 16.24
CA MET A 66 20.02 -22.83 16.44
C MET A 66 20.45 -23.98 15.53
N ALA A 67 20.81 -23.71 14.27
CA ALA A 67 21.28 -24.72 13.33
C ALA A 67 22.62 -25.32 13.79
N VAL A 68 23.52 -24.49 14.33
CA VAL A 68 24.80 -24.96 14.91
C VAL A 68 24.57 -25.81 16.15
N LYS A 69 23.69 -25.36 17.06
CA LYS A 69 23.36 -26.10 18.29
C LYS A 69 22.64 -27.41 18.04
N SER A 70 21.65 -27.39 17.14
CA SER A 70 20.81 -28.56 16.82
C SER A 70 21.41 -29.47 15.74
N LYS A 71 22.44 -29.00 15.01
CA LYS A 71 22.99 -29.62 13.81
C LYS A 71 21.93 -29.89 12.73
N ASN A 72 20.82 -29.14 12.75
CA ASN A 72 19.70 -29.33 11.84
C ASN A 72 19.55 -28.11 10.93
N PRO A 73 19.84 -28.23 9.61
CA PRO A 73 19.72 -27.11 8.67
C PRO A 73 18.26 -26.76 8.34
N MET A 74 17.27 -27.56 8.71
CA MET A 74 15.86 -27.27 8.42
C MET A 74 15.35 -25.97 9.07
N VAL A 75 16.04 -25.43 10.07
CA VAL A 75 15.69 -24.16 10.73
C VAL A 75 15.66 -22.99 9.73
N PHE A 76 16.47 -23.05 8.65
CA PHE A 76 16.49 -22.03 7.59
C PHE A 76 15.24 -22.03 6.69
N VAL A 77 14.46 -23.11 6.68
CA VAL A 77 13.16 -23.13 5.97
C VAL A 77 12.19 -22.17 6.65
N GLY A 78 12.23 -22.09 7.97
CA GLY A 78 11.45 -21.11 8.76
C GLY A 78 11.82 -19.68 8.39
N VAL A 79 13.12 -19.37 8.33
CA VAL A 79 13.61 -18.04 7.92
C VAL A 79 13.15 -17.67 6.51
N THR A 80 13.17 -18.64 5.58
CA THR A 80 12.72 -18.43 4.20
C THR A 80 11.22 -18.12 4.15
N ALA A 81 10.40 -18.85 4.91
CA ALA A 81 8.97 -18.59 4.99
C ALA A 81 8.67 -17.22 5.63
N VAL A 82 9.39 -16.87 6.70
CA VAL A 82 9.23 -15.60 7.43
C VAL A 82 9.70 -14.41 6.58
N ALA A 83 10.68 -14.57 5.70
CA ALA A 83 11.08 -13.52 4.76
C ALA A 83 10.13 -13.42 3.55
N PHE A 84 9.67 -14.56 3.03
CA PHE A 84 8.92 -14.61 1.78
C PHE A 84 7.45 -14.23 1.95
N ILE A 85 6.79 -14.67 3.04
CA ILE A 85 5.36 -14.41 3.26
C ILE A 85 5.09 -12.90 3.39
N PRO A 86 5.80 -12.13 4.24
CA PRO A 86 5.57 -10.69 4.33
C PRO A 86 5.95 -9.95 3.06
N ALA A 87 7.05 -10.34 2.40
CA ALA A 87 7.44 -9.73 1.13
C ALA A 87 6.37 -9.94 0.04
N PHE A 88 5.79 -11.13 -0.04
CA PHE A 88 4.71 -11.45 -0.96
C PHE A 88 3.42 -10.70 -0.60
N LEU A 89 3.01 -10.73 0.67
CA LEU A 89 1.77 -10.09 1.13
C LEU A 89 1.82 -8.56 0.97
N LEU A 90 2.92 -7.93 1.36
CA LEU A 90 3.09 -6.49 1.23
C LEU A 90 3.14 -6.04 -0.23
N LYS A 91 3.77 -6.81 -1.11
CA LYS A 91 3.85 -6.50 -2.56
C LYS A 91 2.58 -6.82 -3.34
N THR A 92 1.68 -7.65 -2.80
CA THR A 92 0.48 -8.08 -3.52
C THR A 92 -0.77 -7.34 -3.02
N PHE A 93 -0.84 -7.04 -1.72
CA PHE A 93 -2.05 -6.52 -1.08
C PHE A 93 -1.91 -5.11 -0.50
N VAL A 94 -0.68 -4.61 -0.32
CA VAL A 94 -0.44 -3.31 0.33
C VAL A 94 0.20 -2.28 -0.62
N PHE A 95 1.13 -2.70 -1.48
CA PHE A 95 1.85 -1.82 -2.42
C PHE A 95 1.89 -2.35 -3.84
#